data_AF-A0A357MC03-F1
#
_entry.id   AF-A0A357MC03-F1
#
_cell.length_a   1.000
_cell.length_b   1.000
_cell.length_c   1.000
_cell.angle_alpha   90.00
_cell.angle_beta   90.00
_cell.angle_gamma   90.00
#
_symmetry.space_group_name_H-M   'P 1'
#
loop_
_entity.id
_entity.type
_entity.pdbx_description
1 polymer ?
#
loop_
_entity_poly.entity_id
_entity_poly.type
_entity_poly.pdbx_seq_one_letter_code
_entity_poly.pdbx_strand_id
1 'polypeptide(L)'
;MLLGVLPIVKRIVLEDCEYTLTHAMQYEALSIVTVEIKYLKETVEHVHLRAALTLEIMSEAAYEIQPHGGHGGGAHTQMKFLVWPPLPTDLDTVQFSLIPGEDRMFGPSMTEIILDKQVDFE
;
A
#
# COMPACT_ATOMS: atom_id res chain seq x y z
N MET A 1 5.12 13.55 15.59
CA MET A 1 3.92 13.12 16.36
C MET A 1 2.80 12.70 15.41
N LEU A 2 1.91 11.77 15.80
CA LEU A 2 0.67 11.47 15.05
C LEU A 2 -0.36 12.57 15.32
N LEU A 3 -0.88 13.17 14.26
CA LEU A 3 -1.85 14.27 14.30
C LEU A 3 -3.29 13.78 14.12
N GLY A 4 -3.50 12.69 13.38
CA GLY A 4 -4.84 12.13 13.19
C GLY A 4 -4.93 11.17 12.01
N VAL A 5 -6.16 10.89 11.59
CA VAL A 5 -6.48 10.07 10.43
C VAL A 5 -7.29 10.90 9.45
N LEU A 6 -6.81 10.99 8.20
CA LEU A 6 -7.50 11.63 7.09
C LEU A 6 -8.27 10.57 6.29
N PRO A 7 -9.61 10.56 6.32
CA PRO A 7 -10.39 9.63 5.49
C PRO A 7 -10.26 10.01 4.02
N ILE A 8 -10.01 9.02 3.15
CA ILE A 8 -9.91 9.22 1.69
C ILE A 8 -11.03 8.48 0.96
N VAL A 9 -11.23 7.21 1.33
CA VAL A 9 -12.25 6.27 0.82
C VAL A 9 -12.57 6.49 -0.66
N LYS A 10 -11.61 6.13 -1.53
CA LYS A 10 -11.81 6.06 -2.98
C LYS A 10 -11.72 4.60 -3.41
N ARG A 11 -12.70 4.13 -4.18
CA ARG A 11 -12.81 2.74 -4.61
C ARG A 11 -12.98 2.66 -6.13
N ILE A 12 -12.28 1.74 -6.75
CA ILE A 12 -12.42 1.40 -8.16
C ILE A 12 -12.32 -0.11 -8.36
N VAL A 13 -13.07 -0.63 -9.32
CA VAL A 13 -12.96 -2.02 -9.76
C VAL A 13 -12.43 -2.00 -11.18
N LEU A 14 -11.34 -2.72 -11.43
CA LEU A 14 -10.77 -2.89 -12.74
C LEU A 14 -10.49 -4.37 -12.96
N GLU A 15 -11.03 -4.92 -14.05
CA GLU A 15 -11.04 -6.34 -14.34
C GLU A 15 -11.63 -7.15 -13.16
N ASP A 16 -10.82 -8.00 -12.54
CA ASP A 16 -11.21 -8.86 -11.43
C ASP A 16 -10.64 -8.37 -10.08
N CYS A 17 -10.12 -7.15 -10.03
CA CYS A 17 -9.52 -6.57 -8.83
C CYS A 17 -10.29 -5.33 -8.37
N GLU A 18 -10.54 -5.26 -7.08
CA GLU A 18 -11.02 -4.07 -6.39
C GLU A 18 -9.85 -3.37 -5.71
N TYR A 19 -9.74 -2.06 -5.90
CA TYR A 19 -8.72 -1.21 -5.31
C TYR A 19 -9.40 -0.15 -4.45
N THR A 20 -8.95 -0.01 -3.21
CA THR A 20 -9.51 0.92 -2.24
C THR A 20 -8.40 1.72 -1.56
N LEU A 21 -8.37 3.04 -1.81
CA LEU A 21 -7.66 3.99 -0.97
C LEU A 21 -8.51 4.25 0.27
N THR A 22 -8.08 3.78 1.44
CA THR A 22 -8.92 3.81 2.64
C THR A 22 -8.76 5.12 3.40
N HIS A 23 -7.54 5.37 3.89
CA HIS A 23 -7.21 6.50 4.74
C HIS A 23 -5.72 6.85 4.65
N ALA A 24 -5.37 8.01 5.20
CA ALA A 24 -3.99 8.38 5.49
C ALA A 24 -3.78 8.67 6.97
N MET A 25 -2.77 8.07 7.59
CA MET A 25 -2.33 8.46 8.93
C MET A 25 -1.49 9.73 8.80
N GLN A 26 -1.89 10.80 9.48
CA GLN A 26 -1.25 12.11 9.40
C GLN A 26 -0.24 12.27 10.51
N TYR A 27 1.02 12.49 10.16
CA TYR A 27 2.09 12.88 11.07
C TYR A 27 2.55 14.30 10.74
N GLU A 28 3.23 14.95 11.69
CA GLU A 28 3.76 16.31 11.48
C GLU A 28 4.66 16.44 10.24
N ALA A 29 5.41 15.39 9.91
CA ALA A 29 6.38 15.42 8.82
C ALA A 29 5.91 14.70 7.54
N LEU A 30 4.90 13.85 7.61
CA LEU A 30 4.50 12.98 6.50
C LEU A 30 3.08 12.43 6.67
N SER A 31 2.53 11.89 5.60
CA SER A 31 1.34 11.05 5.66
C SER A 31 1.67 9.61 5.29
N ILE A 32 0.98 8.65 5.90
CA ILE A 32 1.02 7.24 5.50
C ILE A 32 -0.30 6.88 4.84
N VAL A 33 -0.31 6.77 3.52
CA VAL A 33 -1.50 6.40 2.73
C VAL A 33 -1.65 4.89 2.69
N THR A 34 -2.85 4.39 2.97
CA THR A 34 -3.16 2.95 2.93
C THR A 34 -4.04 2.62 1.73
N VAL A 35 -3.61 1.60 0.99
CA VAL A 35 -4.32 1.03 -0.16
C VAL A 35 -4.60 -0.44 0.12
N GLU A 36 -5.81 -0.88 -0.16
CA GLU A 36 -6.22 -2.28 -0.13
C GLU A 36 -6.59 -2.74 -1.52
N ILE A 37 -6.16 -3.94 -1.89
CA ILE A 37 -6.46 -4.56 -3.18
C ILE A 37 -7.00 -5.96 -2.91
N LYS A 38 -8.15 -6.25 -3.52
CA LYS A 38 -8.85 -7.51 -3.39
C LYS A 38 -9.10 -8.13 -4.76
N TYR A 39 -8.68 -9.38 -4.96
CA TYR A 39 -9.07 -10.17 -6.11
C TYR A 39 -10.47 -10.75 -5.88
N LEU A 40 -11.39 -10.49 -6.82
CA LEU A 40 -12.82 -10.78 -6.67
C LEU A 40 -13.20 -12.20 -7.11
N LYS A 41 -12.33 -12.89 -7.85
CA LYS A 41 -12.52 -14.31 -8.24
C LYS A 41 -11.88 -15.24 -7.21
N GLU A 42 -12.41 -15.23 -5.99
CA GLU A 42 -11.92 -16.02 -4.86
C GLU A 42 -12.07 -17.55 -5.01
N THR A 43 -12.66 -18.05 -6.10
CA THR A 43 -12.89 -19.49 -6.33
C THR A 43 -11.68 -20.27 -6.85
N VAL A 44 -10.56 -19.60 -7.12
CA VAL A 44 -9.32 -20.28 -7.55
C VAL A 44 -8.54 -20.67 -6.29
N GLU A 45 -8.50 -21.97 -6.00
CA GLU A 45 -7.65 -22.50 -4.92
C GLU A 45 -6.20 -22.05 -5.21
N HIS A 46 -5.65 -21.20 -4.34
CA HIS A 46 -4.27 -20.67 -4.35
C HIS A 46 -4.01 -19.46 -5.29
N VAL A 47 -4.69 -18.34 -5.05
CA VAL A 47 -4.28 -17.03 -5.61
C VAL A 47 -3.24 -16.38 -4.70
N HIS A 48 -2.11 -15.94 -5.26
CA HIS A 48 -1.19 -15.02 -4.59
C HIS A 48 -1.17 -13.70 -5.36
N LEU A 49 -1.83 -12.68 -4.79
CA LEU A 49 -1.96 -11.38 -5.43
C LEU A 49 -0.69 -10.55 -5.25
N ARG A 50 0.11 -10.44 -6.31
CA ARG A 50 1.30 -9.59 -6.35
C ARG A 50 0.98 -8.22 -6.94
N ALA A 51 0.99 -7.19 -6.10
CA ALA A 51 0.76 -5.81 -6.53
C ALA A 51 2.09 -5.06 -6.77
N ALA A 52 2.59 -5.11 -8.00
CA ALA A 52 3.74 -4.32 -8.46
C ALA A 52 3.32 -2.88 -8.83
N LEU A 53 2.76 -2.16 -7.85
CA LEU A 53 2.21 -0.82 -8.03
C LEU A 53 2.91 0.19 -7.12
N THR A 54 2.96 1.44 -7.56
CA THR A 54 3.32 2.57 -6.71
C THR A 54 2.22 3.62 -6.73
N LEU A 55 2.15 4.42 -5.67
CA LEU A 55 1.26 5.56 -5.60
C LEU A 55 1.86 6.74 -6.36
N GLU A 56 1.02 7.43 -7.10
CA GLU A 56 1.29 8.74 -7.70
C GLU A 56 0.24 9.73 -7.19
N ILE A 57 0.69 10.95 -6.88
CA ILE A 57 -0.17 12.05 -6.45
C ILE A 57 0.00 13.19 -7.45
N MET A 58 -1.12 13.59 -8.05
CA MET A 58 -1.19 14.75 -8.93
C MET A 58 -1.84 15.91 -8.17
N SER A 59 -1.09 16.98 -7.96
CA SER A 59 -1.55 18.24 -7.40
C SER A 59 -0.60 19.38 -7.81
N GLU A 60 -0.88 20.62 -7.37
CA GLU A 60 0.05 21.74 -7.54
C GLU A 60 1.34 21.59 -6.69
N ALA A 61 1.27 20.83 -5.60
CA ALA A 61 2.41 20.57 -4.73
C ALA A 61 3.15 19.31 -5.17
N ALA A 62 4.49 19.36 -5.16
CA ALA A 62 5.29 18.17 -5.40
C ALA A 62 5.29 17.28 -4.16
N TYR A 63 4.99 15.99 -4.35
CA TYR A 63 5.09 14.97 -3.31
C TYR A 63 6.21 13.97 -3.62
N GLU A 64 7.01 13.67 -2.61
CA GLU A 64 7.88 12.51 -2.57
C GLU A 64 7.10 11.33 -1.99
N ILE A 65 7.18 10.19 -2.67
CA ILE A 65 6.41 8.99 -2.32
C ILE A 65 7.39 7.83 -2.18
N GLN A 66 7.32 7.16 -1.03
CA GLN A 66 8.13 5.97 -0.77
C GLN A 66 7.26 4.80 -0.30
N PRO A 67 7.44 3.59 -0.84
CA PRO A 67 6.85 2.39 -0.25
C PRO A 67 7.23 2.21 1.22
N HIS A 68 6.25 2.02 2.09
CA HIS A 68 6.45 1.81 3.53
C HIS A 68 6.29 0.34 3.97
N GLY A 69 5.90 -0.52 3.04
CA GLY A 69 5.60 -1.93 3.27
C GLY A 69 4.16 -2.28 2.92
N GLY A 70 3.83 -3.54 3.12
CA GLY A 70 2.54 -4.10 2.80
C GLY A 70 2.41 -5.48 3.41
N HIS A 71 1.17 -5.92 3.62
CA HIS A 71 0.89 -7.28 4.06
C HIS A 71 -0.09 -7.87 3.05
N GLY A 72 0.26 -9.01 2.48
CA GLY A 72 -0.56 -9.71 1.51
C GLY A 72 -0.65 -11.18 1.87
N GLY A 73 -1.80 -11.77 1.59
CA GLY A 73 -2.09 -13.18 1.81
C GLY A 73 -3.30 -13.60 0.99
N GLY A 74 -3.13 -14.63 0.16
CA GLY A 74 -4.19 -15.11 -0.70
C GLY A 74 -4.66 -14.06 -1.73
N ALA A 75 -5.97 -13.83 -1.77
CA ALA A 75 -6.66 -12.91 -2.67
C ALA A 75 -6.67 -11.44 -2.19
N HIS A 76 -6.03 -11.10 -1.07
CA HIS A 76 -5.99 -9.75 -0.51
C HIS A 76 -4.56 -9.26 -0.33
N THR A 77 -4.31 -8.00 -0.66
CA THR A 77 -3.05 -7.32 -0.35
C THR A 77 -3.28 -5.89 0.11
N GLN A 78 -2.54 -5.46 1.11
CA GLN A 78 -2.51 -4.10 1.61
C GLN A 78 -1.15 -3.48 1.32
N MET A 79 -1.14 -2.25 0.82
CA MET A 79 0.06 -1.46 0.54
C MET A 79 0.02 -0.16 1.34
N LYS A 80 1.18 0.28 1.83
CA LYS A 80 1.35 1.55 2.54
C LYS A 80 2.42 2.39 1.87
N PHE A 81 2.15 3.69 1.73
CA PHE A 81 3.05 4.65 1.12
C PHE A 81 3.29 5.82 2.07
N LEU A 82 4.56 6.13 2.32
CA LEU A 82 4.96 7.39 2.94
C LEU A 82 4.88 8.50 1.89
N VAL A 83 4.31 9.63 2.27
CA VAL A 83 4.10 10.80 1.42
C VAL A 83 4.63 12.03 2.13
N TRP A 84 5.56 12.75 1.48
CA TRP A 84 6.12 14.01 1.96
C TRP A 84 5.92 15.10 0.92
N PRO A 85 5.54 16.34 1.30
CA PRO A 85 5.06 16.75 2.62
C PRO A 85 3.76 16.01 3.02
N PRO A 86 3.26 16.16 4.27
CA PRO A 86 1.97 15.58 4.62
C PRO A 86 0.85 16.13 3.73
N LEU A 87 -0.13 15.28 3.43
CA LEU A 87 -1.31 15.64 2.66
C LEU A 87 -2.11 16.75 3.38
N PRO A 88 -2.68 17.70 2.62
CA PRO A 88 -3.60 18.68 3.19
C PRO A 88 -4.83 18.01 3.79
N THR A 89 -5.47 18.69 4.73
CA THR A 89 -6.73 18.22 5.34
C THR A 89 -7.87 18.20 4.32
N ASP A 90 -7.82 19.09 3.33
CA ASP A 90 -8.73 19.13 2.19
C ASP A 90 -8.05 18.51 0.96
N LEU A 91 -8.69 17.51 0.35
CA LEU A 91 -8.16 16.73 -0.76
C LEU A 91 -8.79 17.09 -2.11
N ASP A 92 -9.58 18.17 -2.19
CA ASP A 92 -10.29 18.56 -3.42
C ASP A 92 -9.36 18.81 -4.62
N THR A 93 -8.12 19.23 -4.37
CA THR A 93 -7.09 19.49 -5.39
C THR A 93 -6.07 18.35 -5.53
N VAL A 94 -6.28 17.25 -4.82
CA VAL A 94 -5.35 16.11 -4.77
C VAL A 94 -5.97 14.90 -5.45
N GLN A 95 -5.31 14.45 -6.52
CA GLN A 95 -5.68 13.23 -7.22
C GLN A 95 -4.68 12.12 -6.94
N PHE A 96 -5.18 10.91 -6.79
CA PHE A 96 -4.38 9.72 -6.51
C PHE A 96 -4.48 8.76 -7.68
N SER A 97 -3.35 8.17 -8.05
CA SER A 97 -3.28 7.11 -9.06
C SER A 97 -2.38 5.99 -8.57
N LEU A 98 -2.72 4.75 -8.95
CA LEU A 98 -1.81 3.63 -8.83
C LEU A 98 -1.22 3.36 -10.21
N ILE A 99 0.09 3.48 -10.32
CA ILE A 99 0.82 3.25 -11.56
C ILE A 99 1.74 2.04 -11.41
N PRO A 100 2.17 1.40 -12.51
CA PRO A 100 3.20 0.37 -12.46
C PRO A 100 4.44 0.89 -11.71
N GLY A 101 4.82 0.20 -10.63
CA GLY A 101 5.98 0.56 -9.83
C GLY A 101 7.16 -0.35 -10.13
N GLU A 102 8.38 0.11 -9.83
CA GLU A 102 9.51 -0.80 -9.76
C GLU A 102 9.27 -1.83 -8.64
N ASP A 103 9.63 -3.08 -8.91
CA ASP A 103 9.44 -4.25 -8.04
C ASP A 103 10.31 -4.20 -6.75
N ARG A 104 10.70 -3.02 -6.29
CA ARG A 104 11.63 -2.79 -5.18
C ARG A 104 11.06 -3.15 -3.82
N MET A 105 9.73 -3.25 -3.71
CA MET A 105 9.07 -3.61 -2.46
C MET A 105 9.32 -5.09 -2.10
N PHE A 106 9.66 -5.91 -3.09
CA PHE A 106 9.91 -7.33 -2.95
C PHE A 106 11.31 -7.57 -3.50
N GLY A 107 12.31 -7.63 -2.61
CA GLY A 107 13.69 -7.97 -3.00
C GLY A 107 13.75 -9.22 -3.90
N PRO A 108 14.89 -9.47 -4.57
CA PRO A 108 15.03 -10.61 -5.48
C PRO A 108 14.47 -11.88 -4.80
N SER A 109 13.59 -12.59 -5.51
CA SER A 109 12.88 -13.81 -5.08
C SER A 109 13.61 -14.52 -3.94
N MET A 110 13.19 -14.24 -2.70
CA MET A 110 13.88 -14.76 -1.52
C MET A 110 13.78 -16.28 -1.53
N THR A 111 14.91 -16.96 -1.39
CA THR A 111 14.90 -18.36 -0.94
C THR A 111 14.28 -18.37 0.45
N GLU A 112 13.10 -18.96 0.58
CA GLU A 112 12.45 -19.15 1.87
C GLU A 112 13.27 -20.15 2.70
N ILE A 113 13.84 -19.67 3.81
CA ILE A 113 14.52 -20.52 4.79
C ILE A 113 13.56 -20.70 5.96
N ILE A 114 13.04 -21.91 6.11
CA ILE A 114 12.16 -22.29 7.22
C ILE A 114 13.06 -22.63 8.43
N LEU A 115 12.89 -21.89 9.53
CA LEU A 115 13.57 -22.16 10.80
C LEU A 115 12.66 -23.05 11.66
N ASP A 116 12.82 -24.37 11.54
CA ASP A 116 11.96 -25.40 12.14
C ASP A 116 12.57 -26.06 13.40
N LYS A 117 13.61 -25.44 13.99
CA LYS A 117 14.34 -25.99 15.13
C LYS A 117 14.14 -25.14 16.38
N GLN A 118 14.08 -25.82 17.53
CA GLN A 118 14.09 -25.17 18.84
C GLN A 118 15.40 -24.40 19.02
N VAL A 119 15.30 -23.16 19.48
CA VAL A 119 16.43 -22.29 19.81
C VAL A 119 16.36 -22.01 21.31
N ASP A 120 17.36 -22.49 22.05
CA ASP A 120 17.50 -22.21 23.47
C ASP A 120 18.42 -20.99 23.67
N PHE A 121 18.04 -20.07 24.55
CA PHE A 121 18.83 -18.90 24.91
C PHE A 121 19.44 -19.12 26.31
N GLU A 122 20.77 -18.96 26.44
CA GLU A 122 21.50 -18.93 27.72
C GLU A 122 21.50 -17.53 28.35
#